data_AF-A0A963I928-F1
#
_entry.id   AF-A0A963I928-F1
#
_cell.length_a   1.000
_cell.length_b   1.000
_cell.length_c   1.000
_cell.angle_alpha   90.00
_cell.angle_beta   90.00
_cell.angle_gamma   90.00
#
_symmetry.space_group_name_H-M   'P 1'
#
loop_
_entity.id
_entity.type
_entity.pdbx_description
1 polymer ?
#
loop_
_entity_poly.entity_id
_entity_poly.type
_entity_poly.pdbx_seq_one_letter_code
_entity_poly.pdbx_strand_id
1 'polypeptide(L)' 'VDLSDLPEAGIGAPVELWGPTVSVNAVAQAAGTIAYELLCNVKRVARQIDDTPPA' A
#
# COMPACT_ATOMS: atom_id res chain seq x y z
N VAL A 1 5.32 -11.92 0.38
CA VAL A 1 5.72 -11.54 -0.99
C VAL A 1 6.91 -12.40 -1.36
N ASP A 2 6.94 -12.93 -2.58
CA ASP A 2 8.10 -13.65 -3.09
C ASP A 2 9.09 -12.63 -3.66
N LEU A 3 10.36 -12.73 -3.27
CA LEU A 3 11.43 -11.80 -3.66
C LEU A 3 12.53 -12.52 -4.45
N SER A 4 12.32 -13.77 -4.87
CA SER A 4 13.34 -14.63 -5.49
C SER A 4 14.02 -13.98 -6.72
N ASP A 5 13.28 -13.15 -7.46
CA ASP A 5 13.77 -12.46 -8.68
C ASP A 5 14.11 -10.97 -8.46
N LEU A 6 14.14 -10.51 -7.21
CA LEU A 6 14.38 -9.10 -6.83
C LEU A 6 15.60 -9.00 -5.88
N PRO A 7 16.84 -9.15 -6.39
CA PRO A 7 18.04 -9.20 -5.56
C PRO A 7 18.34 -7.88 -4.81
N GLU A 8 17.81 -6.75 -5.30
CA GLU A 8 17.89 -5.44 -4.65
C GLU A 8 16.89 -5.27 -3.49
N ALA A 9 15.85 -6.11 -3.42
CA ALA A 9 14.86 -6.06 -2.35
C ALA A 9 15.34 -6.86 -1.14
N GLY A 10 15.40 -6.21 0.02
CA GLY A 10 15.91 -6.82 1.24
C GLY A 10 15.35 -6.16 2.50
N ILE A 11 16.02 -6.40 3.63
CA ILE A 11 15.63 -5.81 4.91
C ILE A 11 15.69 -4.27 4.81
N GLY A 12 14.59 -3.62 5.17
CA GLY A 12 14.46 -2.16 5.10
C GLY A 12 14.01 -1.63 3.74
N ALA A 13 13.84 -2.48 2.72
CA ALA A 13 13.28 -2.05 1.45
C ALA A 13 11.84 -1.53 1.63
N PRO A 14 11.47 -0.42 0.98
CA PRO A 14 10.11 0.12 1.07
C PRO A 14 9.12 -0.82 0.38
N VAL A 15 7.91 -0.88 0.91
CA VAL A 15 6.81 -1.67 0.34
C VAL A 15 5.56 -0.82 0.25
N GLU A 16 4.90 -0.88 -0.90
CA GLU A 16 3.60 -0.26 -1.14
C GLU A 16 2.49 -1.33 -1.12
N LEU A 17 1.59 -1.28 -0.13
CA LEU A 17 0.45 -2.20 -0.06
C LEU A 17 -0.70 -1.75 -0.97
N TRP A 18 -0.95 -0.44 -1.02
CA TRP A 18 -1.78 0.28 -1.97
C TRP A 18 -1.35 1.74 -2.01
N GLY A 19 -1.53 2.41 -3.14
CA GLY A 19 -1.03 3.76 -3.39
C GLY A 19 -0.98 4.09 -4.89
N PRO A 20 -0.02 4.95 -5.31
CA PRO A 20 0.12 5.36 -6.71
C PRO A 20 0.36 4.20 -7.69
N THR A 21 1.07 3.16 -7.26
CA THR A 21 1.44 2.01 -8.10
C THR A 21 0.41 0.89 -7.98
N VAL A 22 -0.11 0.67 -6.76
CA VAL A 22 -1.02 -0.44 -6.45
C VAL A 22 -2.40 0.11 -6.10
N SER A 23 -3.38 -0.07 -7.00
CA SER A 23 -4.75 0.41 -6.80
C SER A 23 -5.44 -0.26 -5.61
N VAL A 24 -5.94 0.54 -4.66
CA VAL A 24 -6.74 0.05 -3.52
C VAL A 24 -8.01 -0.69 -3.96
N ASN A 25 -8.60 -0.33 -5.10
CA ASN A 25 -9.78 -1.02 -5.64
C ASN A 25 -9.44 -2.44 -6.10
N ALA A 26 -8.27 -2.64 -6.74
CA ALA A 26 -7.82 -3.96 -7.17
C ALA A 26 -7.53 -4.86 -5.95
N VAL A 27 -6.91 -4.29 -4.92
CA VAL A 27 -6.66 -5.00 -3.64
C VAL A 27 -7.98 -5.39 -2.97
N ALA A 28 -8.95 -4.48 -2.91
CA ALA A 28 -10.26 -4.76 -2.32
C ALA A 28 -10.99 -5.88 -3.06
N GLN A 29 -10.99 -5.85 -4.41
CA GLN A 29 -11.59 -6.90 -5.23
C GLN A 29 -10.94 -8.27 -4.97
N ALA A 30 -9.60 -8.33 -4.91
CA ALA A 30 -8.88 -9.55 -4.58
C ALA A 30 -9.18 -10.06 -3.16
N ALA A 31 -9.46 -9.15 -2.23
CA ALA A 31 -9.85 -9.45 -0.85
C ALA A 31 -11.36 -9.71 -0.66
N GLY A 32 -12.18 -9.64 -1.72
CA GLY A 32 -13.62 -9.86 -1.64
C GLY A 32 -14.40 -8.74 -0.92
N THR A 33 -13.87 -7.52 -0.93
CA THR A 33 -14.45 -6.34 -0.27
C THR A 33 -14.43 -5.11 -1.20
N ILE A 34 -14.79 -3.94 -0.67
CA ILE A 34 -14.70 -2.63 -1.32
C ILE A 34 -13.59 -1.78 -0.70
N ALA A 35 -13.05 -0.83 -1.46
CA ALA A 35 -11.93 0.00 -1.00
C ALA A 35 -12.22 0.76 0.30
N TYR A 36 -13.48 1.17 0.52
CA TYR A 36 -13.89 1.87 1.73
C TYR A 36 -13.62 1.05 3.00
N GLU A 37 -13.89 -0.26 2.97
CA GLU A 37 -13.62 -1.12 4.13
C GLU A 37 -12.13 -1.22 4.44
N LEU A 38 -11.27 -1.31 3.42
CA LEU A 38 -9.81 -1.32 3.62
C LEU A 38 -9.33 0.00 4.24
N LEU A 39 -9.78 1.14 3.71
CA LEU A 39 -9.41 2.47 4.17
C LEU A 39 -9.89 2.73 5.61
N CYS A 40 -11.12 2.34 5.94
CA CYS A 40 -11.68 2.53 7.27
C CYS A 40 -11.15 1.55 8.31
N ASN A 41 -10.63 0.39 7.89
CA ASN A 41 -10.05 -0.61 8.80
C ASN A 41 -8.55 -0.39 9.09
N VAL A 42 -7.96 0.73 8.64
CA VAL A 42 -6.60 1.13 9.03
C VAL A 42 -6.58 1.53 10.51
N LYS A 43 -5.75 0.86 11.32
CA LYS A 43 -5.72 1.03 12.79
C LYS A 43 -4.40 1.56 13.34
N ARG A 44 -3.39 0.70 13.48
CA ARG A 44 -2.18 0.97 14.28
C ARG A 44 -1.09 1.78 13.58
N VAL A 45 -1.24 2.03 12.28
CA VAL A 45 -0.18 2.66 11.47
C VAL A 45 -0.07 4.15 11.77
N ALA A 46 1.15 4.68 11.74
CA ALA A 46 1.38 6.12 11.81
C ALA A 46 0.83 6.79 10.55
N ARG A 47 0.23 7.97 10.72
CA ARG A 47 -0.24 8.80 9.60
C ARG A 47 0.74 9.95 9.40
N GLN A 48 1.30 10.04 8.20
CA GLN A 48 2.11 11.17 7.76
C GLN A 48 1.27 11.97 6.76
N ILE A 49 1.11 13.27 7.01
CA ILE A 49 0.42 14.19 6.12
C ILE A 49 1.50 14.98 5.40
N ASP A 50 1.55 14.86 4.09
CA ASP A 50 2.43 15.65 3.23
C ASP A 50 1.61 16.80 2.66
N ASP A 51 1.98 18.03 3.04
CA ASP A 51 1.35 19.25 2.55
C ASP A 51 2.06 19.81 1.30
N THR A 52 3.04 19.07 0.75
CA THR A 52 3.75 19.48 -0.47
C THR A 52 2.77 19.51 -1.64
N PRO A 53 2.58 20.67 -2.31
CA PRO A 53 1.68 20.75 -3.44
C PRO A 53 2.17 19.82 -4.57
N PRO A 54 1.26 19.11 -5.28
CA PRO A 54 1.65 18.29 -6.41
C PRO A 54 2.27 19.20 -7.50
N ALA A 55 3.43 18.77 -8.00
CA ALA A 55 4.15 19.44 -9.09
C ALA A 55 3.39 19.38 -10.42
#